data_AF-A0A7J7PZ55-F1
#
_entry.id   AF-A0A7J7PZ55-F1
#
_cell.length_a   1.000
_cell.length_b   1.000
_cell.length_c   1.000
_cell.angle_alpha   90.00
_cell.angle_beta   90.00
_cell.angle_gamma   90.00
#
_symmetry.space_group_name_H-M   'P 1'
#
loop_
_entity.id
_entity.type
_entity.pdbx_description
1 polymer ?
#
loop_
_entity_poly.entity_id
_entity_poly.type
_entity_poly.pdbx_seq_one_letter_code
_entity_poly.pdbx_strand_id
1 'polypeptide(L)'
;MGEEGETDAADGECGRDGSGSSGGKGGKKARLIWTPALHARFLAAVQQLGIANAVPKTILRMMGVGSMTRENVASHLQKYRLYLKR
;
A
#
# COMPACT_ATOMS: atom_id res chain seq x y z
N MET A 1 -54.26 33.17 -14.29
CA MET A 1 -54.04 32.33 -13.09
C MET A 1 -54.27 30.89 -13.51
N GLY A 2 -53.35 29.95 -13.49
CA GLY A 2 -51.90 29.93 -13.24
C GLY A 2 -51.36 28.78 -14.14
N GLU A 3 -50.26 29.03 -14.82
CA GLU A 3 -48.90 28.62 -14.44
C GLU A 3 -48.53 27.31 -15.16
N GLU A 4 -47.76 27.52 -16.23
CA GLU A 4 -47.09 26.54 -17.06
C GLU A 4 -45.99 25.82 -16.29
N GLY A 5 -46.07 24.48 -16.24
CA GLY A 5 -45.11 23.60 -15.58
C GLY A 5 -44.01 23.15 -16.53
N GLU A 6 -42.89 23.88 -16.50
CA GLU A 6 -41.59 23.52 -17.08
C GLU A 6 -40.77 22.74 -16.04
N THR A 7 -40.27 21.55 -16.39
CA THR A 7 -39.16 20.92 -15.67
C THR A 7 -38.26 20.13 -16.64
N ASP A 8 -37.28 20.79 -17.23
CA ASP A 8 -36.08 20.18 -17.78
C ASP A 8 -35.08 19.93 -16.64
N ALA A 9 -34.84 18.66 -16.30
CA ALA A 9 -33.83 18.29 -15.31
C ALA A 9 -33.26 16.89 -15.57
N ALA A 10 -32.07 16.83 -16.16
CA ALA A 10 -31.03 15.85 -15.82
C ALA A 10 -29.72 16.17 -16.59
N ASP A 11 -29.05 17.26 -16.21
CA ASP A 11 -27.63 17.42 -16.53
C ASP A 11 -26.82 16.55 -15.55
N GLY A 12 -26.23 15.49 -16.08
CA GLY A 12 -25.41 14.54 -15.35
C GLY A 12 -23.95 14.68 -15.75
N GLU A 13 -23.21 15.56 -15.09
CA GLU A 13 -21.76 15.41 -15.01
C GLU A 13 -21.25 15.91 -13.64
N CYS A 14 -21.12 14.96 -12.70
CA CYS A 14 -20.47 15.24 -11.43
C CYS A 14 -18.96 15.35 -11.66
N GLY A 15 -18.48 16.60 -11.73
CA GLY A 15 -17.07 16.95 -11.64
C GLY A 15 -16.42 16.29 -10.43
N ARG A 16 -15.62 15.27 -10.67
CA ARG A 16 -14.87 14.57 -9.62
C ARG A 16 -13.60 15.37 -9.33
N ASP A 17 -13.77 16.42 -8.54
CA ASP A 17 -12.69 17.20 -7.93
C ASP A 17 -12.02 16.34 -6.84
N GLY A 18 -11.13 15.45 -7.28
CA GLY A 18 -10.23 14.70 -6.43
C GLY A 18 -9.02 15.55 -6.06
N SER A 19 -9.25 16.57 -5.22
CA SER A 19 -8.20 17.31 -4.53
C SER A 19 -7.23 16.34 -3.84
N GLY A 20 -6.06 16.20 -4.44
CA GLY A 20 -4.98 15.31 -4.02
C GLY A 20 -3.64 16.01 -4.06
N SER A 21 -3.55 17.14 -3.33
CA SER A 21 -2.33 17.76 -2.80
C SER A 21 -1.08 17.79 -3.69
N SER A 22 -0.89 18.94 -4.33
CA SER A 22 0.38 19.69 -4.48
C SER A 22 1.68 19.07 -3.94
N GLY A 23 2.71 19.10 -4.80
CA GLY A 23 3.99 19.69 -4.40
C GLY A 23 5.07 18.70 -3.96
N GLY A 24 6.01 18.44 -4.86
CA GLY A 24 7.16 17.56 -4.61
C GLY A 24 8.05 17.95 -3.43
N LYS A 25 8.56 16.93 -2.74
CA LYS A 25 9.83 16.95 -2.02
C LYS A 25 10.57 15.62 -2.17
N GLY A 26 11.65 15.67 -2.94
CA GLY A 26 12.98 15.25 -2.50
C GLY A 26 13.18 13.78 -2.09
N GLY A 27 13.94 13.08 -2.93
CA GLY A 27 14.53 11.79 -2.61
C GLY A 27 13.87 10.68 -3.40
N LYS A 28 14.54 10.25 -4.48
CA LYS A 28 14.30 8.94 -5.08
C LYS A 28 14.41 7.94 -3.94
N LYS A 29 13.29 7.52 -3.32
CA LYS A 29 13.32 6.51 -2.26
C LYS A 29 14.00 5.32 -2.90
N ALA A 30 15.26 5.08 -2.53
CA ALA A 30 16.10 4.09 -3.16
C ALA A 30 15.29 2.78 -3.16
N ARG A 31 15.05 2.23 -4.36
CA ARG A 31 14.26 1.00 -4.46
C ARG A 31 14.91 -0.02 -3.54
N LEU A 32 14.13 -0.49 -2.59
CA LEU A 32 14.60 -1.48 -1.64
C LEU A 32 14.93 -2.75 -2.40
N ILE A 33 16.21 -3.10 -2.39
CA ILE A 33 16.69 -4.33 -2.99
C ILE A 33 16.56 -5.41 -1.91
N TRP A 34 15.73 -6.41 -2.18
CA TRP A 34 15.65 -7.61 -1.37
C TRP A 34 16.89 -8.46 -1.61
N THR A 35 17.96 -8.15 -0.88
CA THR A 35 19.16 -8.99 -0.84
C THR A 35 18.88 -10.27 -0.05
N PRO A 36 19.62 -11.37 -0.30
CA PRO A 36 19.45 -12.61 0.46
C PRO A 36 19.65 -12.40 1.98
N ALA A 37 20.51 -11.46 2.39
CA ALA A 37 20.67 -11.09 3.80
C ALA A 37 19.40 -10.46 4.40
N LEU A 38 18.73 -9.56 3.66
CA LEU A 38 17.44 -8.99 4.07
C LEU A 38 16.33 -10.05 4.08
N HIS A 39 16.34 -10.93 3.08
CA HIS A 39 15.39 -12.02 3.02
C HIS A 39 15.54 -12.99 4.20
N ALA A 40 16.77 -13.33 4.61
CA ALA A 40 17.01 -14.17 5.78
C ALA A 40 16.45 -13.54 7.06
N ARG A 41 16.60 -12.22 7.25
CA ARG A 41 15.98 -11.50 8.38
C ARG A 41 14.46 -11.51 8.32
N PHE A 42 13.89 -11.34 7.12
CA PHE A 42 12.45 -11.46 6.90
C PHE A 42 11.95 -12.86 7.26
N LEU A 43 12.63 -13.91 6.81
CA LEU A 43 12.27 -15.30 7.13
C LEU A 43 12.38 -15.57 8.62
N ALA A 44 13.44 -15.10 9.29
CA ALA A 44 13.58 -15.24 10.74
C ALA A 44 12.45 -14.52 11.50
N ALA A 45 12.00 -13.35 11.04
CA ALA A 45 10.86 -12.65 11.61
C ALA A 45 9.54 -13.39 11.35
N VAL A 46 9.33 -13.87 10.12
CA VAL A 46 8.13 -14.65 9.74
C VAL A 46 8.09 -15.99 10.46
N GLN A 47 9.23 -16.64 10.69
CA GLN A 47 9.32 -17.89 11.43
C GLN A 47 8.98 -17.69 12.91
N GLN A 48 9.43 -16.58 13.51
CA GLN A 48 9.08 -16.23 14.89
C GLN A 48 7.59 -15.89 15.06
N LEU A 49 6.97 -15.22 14.09
CA LEU A 49 5.55 -14.85 14.13
C LEU A 49 4.62 -15.99 13.66
N GLY A 50 5.09 -16.82 12.75
CA GLY A 50 4.30 -17.73 11.93
C GLY A 50 3.66 -17.03 10.73
N ILE A 51 3.55 -17.71 9.59
CA ILE A 51 3.03 -17.18 8.31
C ILE A 51 1.58 -16.65 8.43
N ALA A 52 0.80 -17.22 9.36
CA ALA A 52 -0.56 -16.77 9.65
C ALA A 52 -0.59 -15.39 10.37
N ASN A 53 0.32 -15.16 11.31
CA ASN A 53 0.40 -13.93 12.12
C ASN A 53 1.50 -12.95 11.64
N ALA A 54 2.15 -13.26 10.53
CA ALA A 54 3.15 -12.40 9.92
C ALA A 54 2.50 -11.09 9.44
N VAL A 55 2.70 -10.00 10.19
CA VAL A 55 2.16 -8.67 9.87
C VAL A 55 3.27 -7.76 9.35
N PRO A 56 3.06 -6.99 8.27
CA PRO A 56 4.10 -6.12 7.70
C PRO A 56 4.68 -5.13 8.71
N LYS A 57 3.83 -4.60 9.61
CA LYS A 57 4.23 -3.66 10.68
C LYS A 57 5.20 -4.31 11.68
N THR A 58 4.94 -5.55 12.06
CA THR A 58 5.79 -6.28 13.01
C THR A 58 7.09 -6.70 12.36
N ILE A 59 7.05 -7.20 11.13
CA ILE A 59 8.25 -7.58 10.37
C ILE A 59 9.15 -6.36 10.11
N LEU A 60 8.55 -5.20 9.79
CA LEU A 60 9.30 -3.95 9.65
C LEU A 60 10.03 -3.58 10.95
N ARG A 61 9.36 -3.72 12.10
CA ARG A 61 9.96 -3.49 13.41
C ARG A 61 11.07 -4.51 13.71
N MET A 62 10.89 -5.78 13.36
CA MET A 62 11.87 -6.85 13.57
C MET A 62 13.14 -6.64 12.75
N MET A 63 13.02 -6.16 11.51
CA MET A 63 14.18 -5.84 10.69
C MET A 63 14.82 -4.52 11.08
N GLY A 64 14.05 -3.55 11.59
CA GLY A 64 14.56 -2.29 12.12
C GLY A 64 15.29 -1.43 11.09
N VAL A 65 15.07 -1.66 9.79
CA VAL A 65 15.81 -1.00 8.72
C VAL A 65 15.07 0.27 8.30
N GLY A 66 15.64 1.43 8.64
CA GLY A 66 15.05 2.75 8.36
C GLY A 66 14.90 3.12 6.88
N SER A 67 15.53 2.36 5.97
CA SER A 67 15.33 2.48 4.52
C SER A 67 14.19 1.61 3.97
N MET A 68 13.56 0.77 4.79
CA MET A 68 12.40 -0.02 4.41
C MET A 68 11.11 0.67 4.84
N THR A 69 10.09 0.62 3.99
CA THR A 69 8.73 1.01 4.37
C THR A 69 7.85 -0.21 4.58
N ARG A 70 6.73 -0.01 5.27
CA ARG A 70 5.69 -1.04 5.43
C ARG A 70 5.23 -1.62 4.08
N GLU A 71 5.21 -0.80 3.02
CA GLU A 71 4.76 -1.21 1.68
C GLU A 71 5.73 -2.19 1.01
N ASN A 72 7.04 -2.04 1.21
CA ASN A 72 8.03 -2.99 0.71
C ASN A 72 7.85 -4.37 1.36
N VAL A 73 7.62 -4.40 2.67
CA VAL A 73 7.38 -5.64 3.41
C VAL A 73 6.04 -6.26 3.04
N ALA A 74 4.98 -5.46 2.90
CA ALA A 74 3.65 -5.94 2.54
C ALA A 74 3.62 -6.60 1.16
N SER A 75 4.18 -5.94 0.15
CA SER A 75 4.28 -6.50 -1.21
C SER A 75 5.13 -7.78 -1.26
N HIS A 76 6.23 -7.83 -0.50
CA HIS A 76 7.07 -9.03 -0.40
C HIS A 76 6.36 -10.18 0.33
N LEU A 77 5.68 -9.88 1.43
CA LEU A 77 4.91 -10.85 2.20
C LEU A 77 3.74 -11.40 1.38
N GLN A 78 3.07 -10.56 0.60
CA GLN A 78 2.01 -10.98 -0.31
C GLN A 78 2.54 -11.95 -1.36
N LYS A 79 3.67 -11.63 -1.99
CA LYS A 79 4.34 -12.52 -2.95
C LYS A 79 4.76 -13.84 -2.31
N TYR A 80 5.32 -13.79 -1.09
CA TYR A 80 5.75 -14.97 -0.33
C TYR A 80 4.57 -15.89 0.00
N ARG A 81 3.43 -15.33 0.42
CA ARG A 81 2.20 -16.10 0.65
C ARG A 81 1.67 -16.80 -0.60
N LEU A 82 1.74 -16.14 -1.75
CA LEU A 82 1.35 -16.75 -3.03
C LEU A 82 2.32 -17.86 -3.44
N TYR A 83 3.62 -17.68 -3.20
CA TYR A 83 4.63 -18.70 -3.49
C TYR A 83 4.48 -19.96 -2.64
N LEU A 84 4.11 -19.83 -1.36
CA LEU A 84 3.83 -20.96 -0.46
C LEU A 84 2.56 -21.74 -0.80
N LYS A 85 1.63 -21.13 -1.55
CA LYS A 85 0.37 -21.75 -1.97
C LYS A 85 0.47 -22.43 -3.34
N ARG A 86 1.67 -22.49 -3.91
CA ARG A 86 1.99 -23.14 -5.17
C ARG A 86 2.80 -24.39 -4.89
#